data_AF-A0A973H1Q9-F1
#
_entry.id   AF-A0A973H1Q9-F1
#
_cell.length_a   1.000
_cell.length_b   1.000
_cell.length_c   1.000
_cell.angle_alpha   90.00
_cell.angle_beta   90.00
_cell.angle_gamma   90.00
#
_symmetry.space_group_name_H-M   'P 1'
#
loop_
_entity.id
_entity.type
_entity.pdbx_description
1 polymer ?
#
loop_
_entity_poly.entity_id
_entity_poly.type
_entity_poly.pdbx_seq_one_letter_code
_entity_poly.pdbx_strand_id
1 'polypeptide(L)'
;MTDDAETLRVRALTTLTTARDRTTLLTSCVDDPDLTAQHSPLMSPLVWDLAHIGNQEELWLLRGVAGREAMRPEIDGLYDAFEHPRAERPKLPLLPPAEARRYAAEVRGRVLDLLESTAFHGTRLTEAGFAFGMIAQHEQQHDETMLITHQLRTGPQALTAPDPKPAPLYTGPAEVLVPGGPFMMGTSDEPWALDNERPAHRREVAPYWIDTAPVTNEAYQEFIEDGGYWLDKWWSPAGWAHIREHGIDAPLFWRRDG
;
A
#
# COMPACT_ATOMS: atom_id res chain seq x y z
N MET A 1 -14.78 -6.58 -29.72
CA MET A 1 -15.41 -6.31 -28.39
C MET A 1 -15.22 -7.50 -27.44
N THR A 2 -15.36 -8.75 -27.88
CA THR A 2 -15.11 -9.94 -27.03
C THR A 2 -13.65 -10.07 -26.56
N ASP A 3 -12.69 -9.80 -27.44
CA ASP A 3 -11.26 -9.95 -27.13
C ASP A 3 -10.77 -8.96 -26.07
N ASP A 4 -11.42 -7.78 -25.99
CA ASP A 4 -11.11 -6.74 -25.02
C ASP A 4 -11.67 -7.09 -23.63
N ALA A 5 -12.92 -7.57 -23.57
CA ALA A 5 -13.54 -8.02 -22.32
C ALA A 5 -12.82 -9.22 -21.69
N GLU A 6 -12.38 -10.20 -22.50
CA GLU A 6 -11.63 -11.34 -21.97
C GLU A 6 -10.23 -10.93 -21.49
N THR A 7 -9.56 -10.01 -22.19
CA THR A 7 -8.28 -9.47 -21.74
C THR A 7 -8.41 -8.76 -20.39
N LEU A 8 -9.45 -7.94 -20.22
CA LEU A 8 -9.73 -7.27 -18.94
C LEU A 8 -10.05 -8.26 -17.82
N ARG A 9 -10.80 -9.33 -18.13
CA ARG A 9 -11.12 -10.41 -17.18
C ARG A 9 -9.86 -11.12 -16.71
N VAL A 10 -8.98 -11.51 -17.63
CA VAL A 10 -7.70 -12.15 -17.31
C VAL A 10 -6.83 -11.21 -16.47
N ARG A 11 -6.71 -9.93 -16.85
CA ARG A 11 -5.96 -8.93 -16.07
C ARG A 11 -6.50 -8.84 -14.64
N ALA A 12 -7.82 -8.66 -14.48
CA ALA A 12 -8.47 -8.56 -13.17
C ALA A 12 -8.26 -9.82 -12.31
N LEU A 13 -8.46 -11.01 -12.90
CA LEU A 13 -8.22 -12.28 -12.22
C LEU A 13 -6.78 -12.36 -11.73
N THR A 14 -5.81 -12.17 -12.63
CA THR A 14 -4.38 -12.26 -12.29
C THR A 14 -3.99 -11.28 -11.19
N THR A 15 -4.45 -10.02 -11.24
CA THR A 15 -4.08 -9.03 -10.23
C THR A 15 -4.74 -9.30 -8.87
N LEU A 16 -6.00 -9.73 -8.84
CA LEU A 16 -6.68 -10.08 -7.59
C LEU A 16 -6.06 -11.33 -6.94
N THR A 17 -5.76 -12.37 -7.72
CA THR A 17 -5.13 -13.58 -7.17
C THR A 17 -3.73 -13.27 -6.66
N THR A 18 -2.93 -12.51 -7.42
CA THR A 18 -1.57 -12.11 -7.02
C THR A 18 -1.58 -11.32 -5.70
N ALA A 19 -2.51 -10.36 -5.55
CA ALA A 19 -2.64 -9.58 -4.33
C ALA A 19 -3.03 -10.48 -3.14
N ARG A 20 -4.00 -11.38 -3.30
CA ARG A 20 -4.42 -12.30 -2.23
C ARG A 20 -3.37 -13.32 -1.84
N ASP A 21 -2.58 -13.80 -2.80
CA ASP A 21 -1.46 -14.70 -2.52
C ASP A 21 -0.43 -14.00 -1.63
N ARG A 22 -0.17 -12.70 -1.89
CA ARG A 22 0.69 -11.86 -1.04
C ARG A 22 0.09 -11.61 0.33
N THR A 23 -1.18 -11.21 0.44
CA THR A 23 -1.88 -11.08 1.73
C THR A 23 -1.84 -12.40 2.52
N THR A 24 -2.00 -13.54 1.83
CA THR A 24 -1.92 -14.86 2.45
C THR A 24 -0.52 -15.12 3.01
N LEU A 25 0.53 -14.88 2.22
CA LEU A 25 1.92 -15.00 2.67
C LEU A 25 2.21 -14.14 3.91
N LEU A 26 1.84 -12.85 3.86
CA LEU A 26 2.08 -11.90 4.94
C LEU A 26 1.34 -12.29 6.22
N THR A 27 0.14 -12.86 6.10
CA THR A 27 -0.63 -13.28 7.28
C THR A 27 -0.34 -14.70 7.75
N SER A 28 0.27 -15.57 6.93
CA SER A 28 0.58 -16.96 7.32
C SER A 28 2.02 -17.16 7.81
N CYS A 29 2.88 -16.15 7.66
CA CYS A 29 4.28 -16.20 8.11
C CYS A 29 4.46 -16.00 9.63
N VAL A 30 3.37 -15.77 10.36
CA VAL A 30 3.33 -15.58 11.81
C VAL A 30 2.20 -16.42 12.43
N ASP A 31 2.28 -16.67 13.73
CA ASP A 31 1.23 -17.37 14.47
C ASP A 31 0.08 -16.42 14.90
N ASP A 32 -1.01 -16.99 15.43
CA ASP A 32 -2.19 -16.23 15.83
C ASP A 32 -1.91 -15.13 16.88
N PRO A 33 -1.07 -15.35 17.91
CA PRO A 33 -0.63 -14.28 18.81
C PRO A 33 -0.01 -13.09 18.06
N ASP A 34 0.93 -13.33 17.16
CA ASP A 34 1.55 -12.25 16.37
C ASP A 34 0.58 -11.62 15.36
N LEU A 35 -0.35 -12.40 14.80
CA LEU A 35 -1.35 -11.90 13.85
C LEU A 35 -2.36 -10.94 14.52
N THR A 36 -2.66 -11.19 15.80
CA THR A 36 -3.65 -10.43 16.59
C THR A 36 -3.02 -9.32 17.44
N ALA A 37 -1.71 -9.36 17.67
CA ALA A 37 -1.00 -8.34 18.43
C ALA A 37 -0.89 -7.00 17.69
N GLN A 38 -0.83 -5.92 18.48
CA GLN A 38 -0.39 -4.62 17.99
C GLN A 38 1.11 -4.45 18.23
N HIS A 39 1.86 -4.47 17.14
CA HIS A 39 3.33 -4.35 17.19
C HIS A 39 3.83 -2.91 17.29
N SER A 40 2.99 -1.96 16.89
CA SER A 40 3.24 -0.52 17.02
C SER A 40 1.91 0.21 17.09
N PRO A 41 1.76 1.28 17.91
CA PRO A 41 0.55 2.11 17.93
C PRO A 41 0.27 2.79 16.58
N LEU A 42 1.28 2.87 15.70
CA LEU A 42 1.14 3.40 14.34
C LEU A 42 0.49 2.42 13.37
N MET A 43 0.33 1.15 13.76
CA MET A 43 -0.09 0.04 12.89
C MET A 43 -1.30 -0.70 13.48
N SER A 44 -2.12 -1.28 12.60
CA SER A 44 -3.16 -2.23 13.02
C SER A 44 -2.53 -3.59 13.33
N PRO A 45 -3.23 -4.45 14.11
CA PRO A 45 -3.00 -5.89 14.04
C PRO A 45 -3.17 -6.40 12.61
N LEU A 46 -2.33 -7.35 12.19
CA LEU A 46 -2.38 -7.93 10.84
C LEU A 46 -3.75 -8.57 10.53
N VAL A 47 -4.41 -9.14 11.55
CA VAL A 47 -5.78 -9.69 11.40
C VAL A 47 -6.81 -8.62 11.03
N TRP A 48 -6.60 -7.37 11.46
CA TRP A 48 -7.48 -6.25 11.10
C TRP A 48 -7.35 -5.95 9.61
N ASP A 49 -6.13 -5.84 9.09
CA ASP A 49 -5.87 -5.60 7.67
C ASP A 49 -6.45 -6.74 6.81
N LEU A 50 -6.28 -8.00 7.21
CA LEU A 50 -6.86 -9.16 6.51
C LEU A 50 -8.39 -9.07 6.37
N ALA A 51 -9.10 -8.79 7.46
CA ALA A 51 -10.56 -8.70 7.44
C ALA A 51 -11.03 -7.42 6.73
N HIS A 52 -10.29 -6.30 6.88
CA HIS A 52 -10.56 -5.05 6.16
C HIS A 52 -10.45 -5.22 4.65
N ILE A 53 -9.42 -5.93 4.15
CA ILE A 53 -9.27 -6.28 2.73
C ILE A 53 -10.51 -7.02 2.23
N GLY A 54 -10.95 -8.05 2.97
CA GLY A 54 -12.17 -8.80 2.63
C GLY A 54 -13.42 -7.91 2.62
N ASN A 55 -13.54 -7.01 3.61
CA ASN A 55 -14.69 -6.12 3.73
C ASN A 55 -14.75 -5.06 2.62
N GLN A 56 -13.62 -4.47 2.24
CA GLN A 56 -13.56 -3.53 1.12
C GLN A 56 -13.83 -4.22 -0.22
N GLU A 57 -13.27 -5.43 -0.42
CA GLU A 57 -13.56 -6.24 -1.61
C GLU A 57 -15.07 -6.56 -1.74
N GLU A 58 -15.72 -6.95 -0.63
CA GLU A 58 -17.17 -7.13 -0.58
C GLU A 58 -17.92 -5.84 -0.89
N LEU A 59 -17.55 -4.73 -0.24
CA LEU A 59 -18.21 -3.45 -0.36
C LEU A 59 -18.23 -2.95 -1.81
N TRP A 60 -17.09 -2.98 -2.49
CA TRP A 60 -16.98 -2.39 -3.82
C TRP A 60 -17.43 -3.34 -4.93
N LEU A 61 -17.14 -4.63 -4.81
CA LEU A 61 -17.46 -5.59 -5.88
C LEU A 61 -18.82 -6.25 -5.67
N LEU A 62 -19.07 -6.85 -4.51
CA LEU A 62 -20.33 -7.57 -4.31
C LEU A 62 -21.50 -6.60 -4.09
N ARG A 63 -21.32 -5.56 -3.27
CA ARG A 63 -22.37 -4.56 -3.01
C ARG A 63 -22.39 -3.48 -4.08
N GLY A 64 -21.24 -2.89 -4.40
CA GLY A 64 -21.12 -1.80 -5.38
C GLY A 64 -21.38 -2.21 -6.83
N VAL A 65 -20.71 -3.26 -7.32
CA VAL A 65 -20.86 -3.72 -8.72
C VAL A 65 -22.08 -4.63 -8.89
N ALA A 66 -22.26 -5.62 -8.02
CA ALA A 66 -23.34 -6.61 -8.18
C ALA A 66 -24.65 -6.25 -7.47
N GLY A 67 -24.70 -5.17 -6.67
CA GLY A 67 -25.91 -4.77 -5.96
C GLY A 67 -26.38 -5.77 -4.89
N ARG A 68 -25.49 -6.63 -4.38
CA ARG A 68 -25.81 -7.62 -3.35
C ARG A 68 -25.93 -6.96 -1.97
N GLU A 69 -26.66 -7.61 -1.08
CA GLU A 69 -26.67 -7.22 0.34
C GLU A 69 -25.36 -7.62 1.03
N ALA A 70 -25.07 -6.95 2.15
CA ALA A 70 -23.91 -7.28 2.97
C ALA A 70 -24.03 -8.70 3.53
N MET A 71 -22.94 -9.47 3.42
CA MET A 71 -22.81 -10.81 3.98
C MET A 71 -22.78 -10.77 5.50
N ARG A 72 -22.12 -9.74 6.06
CA ARG A 72 -21.92 -9.54 7.49
C ARG A 72 -22.03 -8.07 7.88
N PRO A 73 -23.24 -7.47 7.84
CA PRO A 73 -23.41 -6.05 8.16
C PRO A 73 -22.96 -5.68 9.60
N GLU A 74 -22.92 -6.66 10.51
CA GLU A 74 -22.52 -6.45 11.91
C GLU A 74 -21.02 -6.18 12.10
N ILE A 75 -20.18 -6.42 11.09
CA ILE A 75 -18.72 -6.18 11.17
C ILE A 75 -18.26 -4.95 10.40
N ASP A 76 -19.13 -4.30 9.60
CA ASP A 76 -18.74 -3.18 8.72
C ASP A 76 -18.05 -2.05 9.49
N GLY A 77 -18.63 -1.61 10.62
CA GLY A 77 -18.04 -0.54 11.43
C GLY A 77 -16.67 -0.90 12.02
N LEU A 78 -16.43 -2.18 12.34
CA LEU A 78 -15.15 -2.63 12.92
C LEU A 78 -13.97 -2.43 11.96
N TYR A 79 -14.25 -2.49 10.66
CA TYR A 79 -13.26 -2.40 9.59
C TYR A 79 -13.34 -1.09 8.82
N ASP A 80 -14.09 -0.10 9.31
CA ASP A 80 -14.02 1.26 8.80
C ASP A 80 -12.75 1.95 9.34
N ALA A 81 -11.85 2.30 8.41
CA ALA A 81 -10.59 2.94 8.75
C ALA A 81 -10.76 4.38 9.31
N PHE A 82 -11.88 5.05 9.01
CA PHE A 82 -12.19 6.40 9.48
C PHE A 82 -12.83 6.41 10.88
N GLU A 83 -13.58 5.37 11.23
CA GLU A 83 -14.21 5.28 12.57
C GLU A 83 -13.22 4.91 13.67
N HIS A 84 -12.19 4.13 13.33
CA HIS A 84 -11.28 3.54 14.32
C HIS A 84 -9.80 3.89 14.08
N PRO A 85 -9.22 4.79 14.89
CA PRO A 85 -7.78 5.07 14.88
C PRO A 85 -6.95 3.80 15.07
N ARG A 86 -5.79 3.72 14.42
CA ARG A 86 -4.94 2.50 14.44
C ARG A 86 -4.61 2.00 15.86
N ALA A 87 -4.27 2.92 16.75
CA ALA A 87 -3.97 2.62 18.15
C ALA A 87 -5.12 1.98 18.94
N GLU A 88 -6.37 2.12 18.48
CA GLU A 88 -7.57 1.64 19.18
C GLU A 88 -8.09 0.30 18.66
N ARG A 89 -7.72 -0.07 17.43
CA ARG A 89 -8.15 -1.30 16.75
C ARG A 89 -7.97 -2.59 17.56
N PRO A 90 -6.92 -2.76 18.41
CA PRO A 90 -6.78 -3.98 19.22
C PRO A 90 -7.85 -4.15 20.30
N LYS A 91 -8.59 -3.08 20.63
CA LYS A 91 -9.66 -3.11 21.64
C LYS A 91 -11.01 -3.53 21.05
N LEU A 92 -11.11 -3.59 19.72
CA LEU A 92 -12.33 -3.95 19.02
C LEU A 92 -12.56 -5.47 19.10
N PRO A 93 -13.82 -5.93 19.05
CA PRO A 93 -14.15 -7.35 18.95
C PRO A 93 -13.89 -7.86 17.52
N LEU A 94 -12.62 -7.87 17.10
CA LEU A 94 -12.20 -8.29 15.77
C LEU A 94 -12.55 -9.76 15.50
N LEU A 95 -12.66 -10.10 14.23
CA LEU A 95 -12.82 -11.50 13.82
C LEU A 95 -11.58 -12.30 14.24
N PRO A 96 -11.75 -13.47 14.88
CA PRO A 96 -10.65 -14.38 15.11
C PRO A 96 -9.94 -14.76 13.79
N PRO A 97 -8.64 -15.09 13.80
CA PRO A 97 -7.86 -15.38 12.61
C PRO A 97 -8.52 -16.34 11.61
N ALA A 98 -9.04 -17.48 12.08
CA ALA A 98 -9.71 -18.46 11.23
C ALA A 98 -10.99 -17.90 10.57
N GLU A 99 -11.71 -17.04 11.29
CA GLU A 99 -12.94 -16.44 10.80
C GLU A 99 -12.66 -15.31 9.80
N ALA A 100 -11.64 -14.48 10.04
CA ALA A 100 -11.17 -13.47 9.10
C ALA A 100 -10.72 -14.10 7.77
N ARG A 101 -9.94 -15.20 7.83
CA ARG A 101 -9.52 -15.96 6.65
C ARG A 101 -10.71 -16.54 5.89
N ARG A 102 -11.65 -17.17 6.60
CA ARG A 102 -12.86 -17.74 5.98
C ARG A 102 -13.71 -16.66 5.31
N TYR A 103 -13.90 -15.52 5.97
CA TYR A 103 -14.63 -14.39 5.43
C TYR A 103 -13.98 -13.87 4.14
N ALA A 104 -12.67 -13.55 4.17
CA ALA A 104 -11.96 -13.08 2.98
C ALA A 104 -11.98 -14.10 1.83
N ALA A 105 -11.87 -15.41 2.13
CA ALA A 105 -11.95 -16.46 1.13
C ALA A 105 -13.35 -16.59 0.51
N GLU A 106 -14.41 -16.48 1.32
CA GLU A 106 -15.80 -16.54 0.84
C GLU A 106 -16.14 -15.34 -0.05
N VAL A 107 -15.74 -14.13 0.36
CA VAL A 107 -15.87 -12.92 -0.46
C VAL A 107 -15.16 -13.13 -1.80
N ARG A 108 -13.91 -13.62 -1.79
CA ARG A 108 -13.15 -13.85 -3.01
C ARG A 108 -13.81 -14.85 -3.95
N GLY A 109 -14.28 -15.98 -3.44
CA GLY A 109 -15.00 -16.96 -4.28
C GLY A 109 -16.18 -16.33 -5.01
N ARG A 110 -17.01 -15.57 -4.27
CA ARG A 110 -18.17 -14.86 -4.82
C ARG A 110 -17.78 -13.76 -5.82
N VAL A 111 -16.62 -13.11 -5.63
CA VAL A 111 -16.08 -12.10 -6.54
C VAL A 111 -15.57 -12.73 -7.82
N LEU A 112 -14.95 -13.91 -7.76
CA LEU A 112 -14.52 -14.63 -8.96
C LEU A 112 -15.72 -15.09 -9.79
N ASP A 113 -16.79 -15.59 -9.15
CA ASP A 113 -18.05 -15.90 -9.84
C ASP A 113 -18.67 -14.66 -10.49
N LEU A 114 -18.59 -13.51 -9.81
CA LEU A 114 -19.04 -12.23 -10.36
C LEU A 114 -18.20 -11.83 -11.58
N LEU A 115 -16.88 -11.98 -11.51
CA LEU A 115 -15.95 -11.59 -12.57
C LEU A 115 -16.22 -12.34 -13.89
N GLU A 116 -16.61 -13.62 -13.82
CA GLU A 116 -16.97 -14.41 -15.00
C GLU A 116 -18.16 -13.81 -15.77
N SER A 117 -19.15 -13.26 -15.05
CA SER A 117 -20.40 -12.74 -15.62
C SER A 117 -20.43 -11.22 -15.81
N THR A 118 -19.41 -10.51 -15.33
CA THR A 118 -19.38 -9.03 -15.38
C THR A 118 -19.16 -8.52 -16.80
N ALA A 119 -19.99 -7.55 -17.20
CA ALA A 119 -19.75 -6.71 -18.36
C ALA A 119 -18.84 -5.53 -17.97
N PHE A 120 -17.76 -5.29 -18.71
CA PHE A 120 -16.78 -4.23 -18.41
C PHE A 120 -17.17 -2.86 -18.98
N HIS A 121 -18.46 -2.53 -18.93
CA HIS A 121 -19.00 -1.25 -19.39
C HIS A 121 -20.30 -0.90 -18.64
N GLY A 122 -20.76 0.35 -18.78
CA GLY A 122 -22.11 0.79 -18.42
C GLY A 122 -22.22 1.56 -17.10
N THR A 123 -21.30 1.36 -16.16
CA THR A 123 -21.18 2.18 -14.94
C THR A 123 -19.72 2.58 -14.75
N ARG A 124 -19.45 3.61 -13.95
CA ARG A 124 -18.06 4.00 -13.63
C ARG A 124 -17.27 2.90 -12.92
N LEU A 125 -17.94 2.02 -12.17
CA LEU A 125 -17.29 0.91 -11.46
C LEU A 125 -16.94 -0.24 -12.42
N THR A 126 -17.76 -0.48 -13.43
CA THR A 126 -17.58 -1.60 -14.37
C THR A 126 -16.78 -1.23 -15.60
N GLU A 127 -16.74 0.04 -15.99
CA GLU A 127 -15.99 0.52 -17.16
C GLU A 127 -14.52 0.07 -17.09
N ALA A 128 -14.08 -0.66 -18.11
CA ALA A 128 -12.73 -1.23 -18.20
C ALA A 128 -12.28 -2.02 -16.94
N GLY A 129 -13.22 -2.54 -16.16
CA GLY A 129 -12.95 -3.26 -14.91
C GLY A 129 -12.37 -2.40 -13.79
N PHE A 130 -12.63 -1.08 -13.79
CA PHE A 130 -12.08 -0.13 -12.82
C PHE A 130 -12.18 -0.62 -11.36
N ALA A 131 -13.35 -1.06 -10.90
CA ALA A 131 -13.52 -1.49 -9.51
C ALA A 131 -12.65 -2.71 -9.15
N PHE A 132 -12.45 -3.66 -10.06
CA PHE A 132 -11.57 -4.81 -9.83
C PHE A 132 -10.11 -4.38 -9.72
N GLY A 133 -9.67 -3.47 -10.59
CA GLY A 133 -8.34 -2.87 -10.53
C GLY A 133 -8.13 -2.04 -9.26
N MET A 134 -9.13 -1.26 -8.85
CA MET A 134 -9.11 -0.48 -7.61
C MET A 134 -8.98 -1.38 -6.38
N ILE A 135 -9.74 -2.47 -6.31
CA ILE A 135 -9.66 -3.42 -5.19
C ILE A 135 -8.34 -4.18 -5.17
N ALA A 136 -7.81 -4.60 -6.33
CA ALA A 136 -6.49 -5.20 -6.39
C ALA A 136 -5.38 -4.24 -5.93
N GLN A 137 -5.51 -2.93 -6.21
CA GLN A 137 -4.59 -1.91 -5.71
C GLN A 137 -4.76 -1.63 -4.22
N HIS A 138 -6.00 -1.62 -3.71
CA HIS A 138 -6.29 -1.48 -2.28
C HIS A 138 -5.64 -2.62 -1.48
N GLU A 139 -5.81 -3.87 -1.91
CA GLU A 139 -5.19 -5.03 -1.27
C GLU A 139 -3.65 -4.92 -1.27
N GLN A 140 -3.04 -4.50 -2.38
CA GLN A 140 -1.58 -4.29 -2.46
C GLN A 140 -1.07 -3.14 -1.56
N GLN A 141 -1.84 -2.07 -1.38
CA GLN A 141 -1.51 -0.99 -0.44
C GLN A 141 -1.56 -1.49 1.01
N HIS A 142 -2.51 -2.36 1.35
CA HIS A 142 -2.54 -3.02 2.64
C HIS A 142 -1.42 -4.05 2.81
N ASP A 143 -1.00 -4.74 1.74
CA ASP A 143 0.18 -5.61 1.78
C ASP A 143 1.46 -4.83 2.12
N GLU A 144 1.64 -3.64 1.56
CA GLU A 144 2.75 -2.76 1.94
C GLU A 144 2.62 -2.29 3.40
N THR A 145 1.41 -1.95 3.84
CA THR A 145 1.13 -1.62 5.25
C THR A 145 1.48 -2.78 6.19
N MET A 146 1.12 -4.01 5.83
CA MET A 146 1.46 -5.21 6.59
C MET A 146 2.97 -5.47 6.62
N LEU A 147 3.71 -5.19 5.52
CA LEU A 147 5.17 -5.26 5.51
C LEU A 147 5.81 -4.27 6.50
N ILE A 148 5.29 -3.05 6.61
CA ILE A 148 5.73 -2.08 7.62
C ILE A 148 5.48 -2.63 9.03
N THR A 149 4.33 -3.27 9.28
CA THR A 149 4.04 -3.95 10.55
C THR A 149 5.03 -5.08 10.83
N HIS A 150 5.37 -5.90 9.84
CA HIS A 150 6.39 -6.95 9.99
C HIS A 150 7.79 -6.39 10.28
N GLN A 151 8.13 -5.22 9.73
CA GLN A 151 9.41 -4.55 10.01
C GLN A 151 9.47 -3.93 11.42
N LEU A 152 8.32 -3.45 11.93
CA LEU A 152 8.20 -2.89 13.28
C LEU A 152 8.07 -3.96 14.38
N ARG A 153 7.79 -5.22 14.02
CA ARG A 153 7.72 -6.34 14.96
C ARG A 153 9.03 -6.53 15.72
N THR A 154 8.91 -6.77 17.02
CA THR A 154 10.02 -7.28 17.82
C THR A 154 10.04 -8.81 17.74
N GLY A 155 11.24 -9.40 17.72
CA GLY A 155 11.40 -10.86 17.71
C GLY A 155 12.00 -11.37 16.41
N PRO A 156 11.84 -12.67 16.09
CA PRO A 156 12.44 -13.25 14.89
C PRO A 156 11.81 -12.66 13.62
N GLN A 157 12.66 -12.48 12.61
CA GLN A 157 12.26 -12.07 11.27
C GLN A 157 11.26 -13.10 10.70
N ALA A 158 10.05 -12.64 10.34
CA ALA A 158 8.99 -13.51 9.83
C ALA A 158 9.09 -13.78 8.33
N LEU A 159 9.72 -12.86 7.58
CA LEU A 159 9.81 -12.91 6.13
C LEU A 159 11.27 -12.84 5.73
N THR A 160 11.74 -13.83 4.97
CA THR A 160 13.07 -13.80 4.35
C THR A 160 12.91 -13.78 2.84
N ALA A 161 13.82 -13.07 2.18
CA ALA A 161 13.96 -13.09 0.74
C ALA A 161 15.44 -13.34 0.44
N PRO A 162 15.75 -13.98 -0.71
CA PRO A 162 17.12 -14.00 -1.20
C PRO A 162 17.63 -12.57 -1.37
N ASP A 163 18.92 -12.37 -1.12
CA ASP A 163 19.54 -11.07 -1.40
C ASP A 163 19.33 -10.69 -2.87
N PRO A 164 19.02 -9.41 -3.16
CA PRO A 164 18.91 -8.94 -4.52
C PRO A 164 20.25 -9.15 -5.24
N LYS A 165 20.19 -9.50 -6.52
CA LYS A 165 21.40 -9.53 -7.35
C LYS A 165 22.04 -8.13 -7.32
N PRO A 166 23.37 -8.02 -7.17
CA PRO A 166 24.04 -6.72 -7.23
C PRO A 166 23.64 -6.00 -8.51
N ALA A 167 23.07 -4.80 -8.35
CA ALA A 167 22.80 -3.93 -9.49
C ALA A 167 24.15 -3.46 -10.08
N PRO A 168 24.30 -3.37 -11.40
CA PRO A 168 25.47 -2.74 -11.98
C PRO A 168 25.54 -1.29 -11.50
N LEU A 169 26.75 -0.82 -11.19
CA LEU A 169 26.96 0.58 -10.86
C LEU A 169 26.48 1.46 -12.01
N TYR A 170 25.63 2.45 -11.69
CA TYR A 170 25.24 3.46 -12.66
C TYR A 170 26.45 4.35 -12.95
N THR A 171 26.82 4.45 -14.24
CA THR A 171 27.98 5.22 -14.71
C THR A 171 27.59 6.48 -15.48
N GLY A 172 26.31 6.84 -15.47
CA GLY A 172 25.82 8.07 -16.07
C GLY A 172 26.10 9.30 -15.19
N PRO A 173 25.61 10.48 -15.60
CA PRO A 173 25.77 11.70 -14.82
C PRO A 173 25.02 11.63 -13.49
N ALA A 174 25.55 12.25 -12.43
CA ALA A 174 24.91 12.25 -11.10
C ALA A 174 23.50 12.86 -11.16
N GLU A 175 23.35 13.99 -11.85
CA GLU A 175 22.07 14.64 -12.11
C GLU A 175 21.76 14.71 -13.60
N VAL A 176 20.47 14.79 -13.91
CA VAL A 176 19.97 15.05 -15.26
C VAL A 176 19.17 16.35 -15.28
N LEU A 177 19.43 17.18 -16.30
CA LEU A 177 18.61 18.36 -16.55
C LEU A 177 17.29 17.92 -17.16
N VAL A 178 16.19 18.28 -16.50
CA VAL A 178 14.85 18.23 -17.08
C VAL A 178 14.59 19.61 -17.70
N PRO A 179 14.51 19.72 -19.04
CA PRO A 179 14.25 20.99 -19.70
C PRO A 179 12.90 21.57 -19.24
N GLY A 180 12.86 22.88 -19.06
CA GLY A 180 11.62 23.57 -18.72
C GLY A 180 10.66 23.61 -19.90
N GLY A 181 9.37 23.74 -19.58
CA GLY A 181 8.31 23.90 -20.57
C GLY A 181 7.01 23.20 -20.17
N PRO A 182 6.08 23.10 -21.12
CA PRO A 182 4.83 22.41 -20.91
C PRO A 182 5.00 20.90 -20.84
N PHE A 183 4.26 20.27 -19.94
CA PHE A 183 4.01 18.83 -19.97
C PHE A 183 2.58 18.49 -19.52
N MET A 184 2.16 17.25 -19.75
CA MET A 184 0.89 16.71 -19.28
C MET A 184 1.10 15.99 -17.94
N MET A 185 0.47 16.48 -16.88
CA MET A 185 0.50 15.89 -15.55
C MET A 185 -0.74 15.03 -15.32
N GLY A 186 -0.58 13.86 -14.73
CA GLY A 186 -1.66 12.88 -14.51
C GLY A 186 -2.02 12.10 -15.77
N THR A 187 -3.08 11.32 -15.69
CA THR A 187 -3.57 10.46 -16.79
C THR A 187 -5.07 10.60 -16.99
N SER A 188 -5.54 10.42 -18.22
CA SER A 188 -6.96 10.26 -18.57
C SER A 188 -7.24 8.91 -19.26
N ASP A 189 -6.20 8.09 -19.41
CA ASP A 189 -6.14 7.02 -20.40
C ASP A 189 -5.87 5.67 -19.73
N GLU A 190 -5.26 5.66 -18.54
CA GLU A 190 -5.07 4.43 -17.75
C GLU A 190 -6.38 4.08 -17.04
N PRO A 191 -7.05 2.97 -17.40
CA PRO A 191 -8.38 2.63 -16.89
C PRO A 191 -8.41 2.40 -15.39
N TRP A 192 -7.30 2.00 -14.76
CA TRP A 192 -7.23 1.68 -13.33
C TRP A 192 -6.57 2.78 -12.47
N ALA A 193 -6.19 3.91 -13.05
CA ALA A 193 -5.66 5.04 -12.29
C ALA A 193 -6.68 5.53 -11.26
N LEU A 194 -6.20 5.84 -10.04
CA LEU A 194 -7.05 6.33 -8.96
C LEU A 194 -7.53 7.76 -9.26
N ASP A 195 -8.51 8.21 -8.50
CA ASP A 195 -9.15 9.51 -8.70
C ASP A 195 -8.16 10.69 -8.61
N ASN A 196 -7.18 10.60 -7.71
CA ASN A 196 -6.15 11.62 -7.47
C ASN A 196 -5.08 11.72 -8.58
N GLU A 197 -5.01 10.74 -9.49
CA GLU A 197 -4.09 10.74 -10.64
C GLU A 197 -4.72 11.40 -11.89
N ARG A 198 -6.00 11.78 -11.79
CA ARG A 198 -6.84 12.23 -12.91
C ARG A 198 -7.33 13.68 -12.69
N PRO A 199 -7.73 14.38 -13.77
CA PRO A 199 -7.46 14.06 -15.17
C PRO A 199 -6.06 14.52 -15.60
N ALA A 200 -5.62 14.07 -16.78
CA ALA A 200 -4.46 14.63 -17.44
C ALA A 200 -4.68 16.14 -17.72
N HIS A 201 -3.74 16.98 -17.29
CA HIS A 201 -3.83 18.43 -17.48
C HIS A 201 -2.46 19.06 -17.71
N ARG A 202 -2.43 20.16 -18.47
CA ARG A 202 -1.17 20.84 -18.84
C ARG A 202 -0.60 21.62 -17.66
N ARG A 203 0.71 21.49 -17.43
CA ARG A 203 1.49 22.28 -16.47
C ARG A 203 2.74 22.84 -17.15
N GLU A 204 3.17 24.02 -16.72
CA GLU A 204 4.43 24.63 -17.10
C GLU A 204 5.39 24.50 -15.92
N VAL A 205 6.58 23.93 -16.16
CA VAL A 205 7.61 23.74 -15.12
C VAL A 205 8.90 24.39 -15.59
N ALA A 206 9.56 25.14 -14.71
CA ALA A 206 10.87 25.72 -14.99
C ALA A 206 11.94 24.62 -15.15
N PRO A 207 13.05 24.85 -15.88
CA PRO A 207 14.11 23.86 -15.95
C PRO A 207 14.67 23.57 -14.56
N TYR A 208 14.95 22.30 -14.27
CA TYR A 208 15.52 21.86 -13.00
C TYR A 208 16.42 20.64 -13.19
N TRP A 209 17.33 20.43 -12.24
CA TRP A 209 18.13 19.21 -12.15
C TRP A 209 17.49 18.26 -11.16
N ILE A 210 17.60 16.96 -11.43
CA ILE A 210 17.21 15.90 -10.51
C ILE A 210 18.29 14.83 -10.51
N ASP A 211 18.58 14.28 -9.33
CA ASP A 211 19.50 13.16 -9.17
C ASP A 211 19.00 11.96 -9.98
N THR A 212 19.92 11.24 -10.61
CA THR A 212 19.64 10.03 -11.39
C THR A 212 19.45 8.79 -10.53
N ALA A 213 19.82 8.87 -9.25
CA ALA A 213 19.63 7.84 -8.24
C ALA A 213 19.18 8.47 -6.91
N PRO A 214 18.41 7.76 -6.07
CA PRO A 214 18.12 8.21 -4.71
C PRO A 214 19.39 8.38 -3.85
N VAL A 215 19.30 9.22 -2.82
CA VAL A 215 20.35 9.39 -1.81
C VAL A 215 20.72 8.04 -1.18
N THR A 216 22.01 7.72 -1.14
CA THR A 216 22.52 6.45 -0.61
C THR A 216 22.67 6.49 0.91
N ASN A 217 22.77 5.32 1.55
CA ASN A 217 23.10 5.23 2.97
C ASN A 217 24.46 5.90 3.29
N GLU A 218 25.47 5.74 2.42
CA GLU A 218 26.78 6.38 2.59
C GLU A 218 26.68 7.90 2.58
N ALA A 219 25.97 8.49 1.61
CA ALA A 219 25.76 9.94 1.55
C ALA A 219 24.93 10.46 2.73
N TYR A 220 23.95 9.68 3.21
CA TYR A 220 23.19 10.04 4.42
C TYR A 220 24.06 9.96 5.69
N GLN A 221 25.01 9.03 5.75
CA GLN A 221 25.98 8.95 6.84
C GLN A 221 26.89 10.19 6.86
N GLU A 222 27.38 10.65 5.71
CA GLU A 222 28.14 11.91 5.62
C GLU A 222 27.34 13.11 6.16
N PHE A 223 26.04 13.18 5.84
CA PHE A 223 25.14 14.19 6.42
C PHE A 223 25.07 14.11 7.95
N ILE A 224 24.98 12.91 8.52
CA ILE A 224 24.97 12.72 9.98
C ILE A 224 26.32 13.16 10.59
N GLU A 225 27.44 12.77 9.99
CA GLU A 225 28.80 13.05 10.45
C GLU A 225 29.16 14.54 10.40
N ASP A 226 28.66 15.27 9.40
CA ASP A 226 28.80 16.73 9.29
C ASP A 226 27.84 17.50 10.24
N GLY A 227 27.13 16.79 11.11
CA GLY A 227 26.27 17.38 12.11
C GLY A 227 24.88 17.74 11.61
N GLY A 228 24.37 17.03 10.61
CA GLY A 228 23.05 17.25 9.99
C GLY A 228 21.88 17.31 10.99
N TYR A 229 21.93 16.51 12.06
CA TYR A 229 20.94 16.52 13.15
C TYR A 229 21.27 17.50 14.30
N TRP A 230 22.38 18.24 14.22
CA TRP A 230 22.85 19.17 15.25
C TRP A 230 22.81 20.64 14.81
N LEU A 231 22.58 20.89 13.52
CA LEU A 231 22.59 22.23 12.92
C LEU A 231 21.19 22.59 12.40
N ASP A 232 20.57 23.60 13.02
CA ASP A 232 19.20 24.05 12.71
C ASP A 232 19.04 24.64 11.30
N LYS A 233 20.10 25.23 10.73
CA LYS A 233 20.12 25.86 9.40
C LYS A 233 19.66 24.95 8.25
N TRP A 234 19.72 23.63 8.43
CA TRP A 234 19.30 22.65 7.42
C TRP A 234 17.82 22.30 7.50
N TRP A 235 17.13 22.73 8.55
CA TRP A 235 15.77 22.32 8.85
C TRP A 235 14.82 23.50 8.80
N SER A 236 13.58 23.22 8.40
CA SER A 236 12.48 24.15 8.69
C SER A 236 12.29 24.24 10.22
N PRO A 237 11.74 25.35 10.75
CA PRO A 237 11.50 25.48 12.19
C PRO A 237 10.67 24.34 12.79
N ALA A 238 9.65 23.86 12.06
CA ALA A 238 8.82 22.74 12.50
C ALA A 238 9.59 21.41 12.49
N GLY A 239 10.40 21.16 11.45
CA GLY A 239 11.26 19.96 11.37
C GLY A 239 12.31 19.93 12.50
N TRP A 240 12.93 21.08 12.79
CA TRP A 240 13.90 21.19 13.87
C TRP A 240 13.28 20.95 15.25
N ALA A 241 12.10 21.51 15.50
CA ALA A 241 11.36 21.26 16.74
C ALA A 241 11.05 19.77 16.90
N HIS A 242 10.60 19.11 15.83
CA HIS A 242 10.27 17.68 15.84
C HIS A 242 11.50 16.80 16.15
N ILE A 243 12.64 17.07 15.51
CA ILE A 243 13.92 16.38 15.76
C ILE A 243 14.31 16.48 17.22
N ARG A 244 14.22 17.68 17.80
CA ARG A 244 14.58 17.92 19.19
C ARG A 244 13.63 17.26 20.17
N GLU A 245 12.33 17.30 19.88
CA GLU A 245 11.29 16.68 20.72
C GLU A 245 11.46 15.16 20.78
N HIS A 246 11.78 14.53 19.66
CA HIS A 246 11.85 13.07 19.54
C HIS A 246 13.27 12.51 19.61
N GLY A 247 14.29 13.37 19.76
CA GLY A 247 15.69 12.97 19.85
C GLY A 247 16.21 12.22 18.60
N ILE A 248 15.77 12.65 17.41
CA ILE A 248 16.13 11.98 16.15
C ILE A 248 17.57 12.32 15.78
N ASP A 249 18.42 11.30 15.62
CA ASP A 249 19.84 11.45 15.27
C ASP A 249 20.31 10.55 14.11
N ALA A 250 19.41 9.70 13.58
CA ALA A 250 19.63 8.83 12.43
C ALA A 250 18.27 8.37 11.82
N PRO A 251 18.28 7.78 10.61
CA PRO A 251 17.10 7.09 10.07
C PRO A 251 16.60 5.97 10.99
N LEU A 252 15.31 5.69 10.94
CA LEU A 252 14.70 4.62 11.71
C LEU A 252 15.41 3.27 11.44
N PHE A 253 15.66 2.52 12.51
CA PHE A 253 16.39 1.24 12.56
C PHE A 253 17.91 1.29 12.47
N TRP A 254 18.53 2.45 12.21
CA TRP A 254 19.98 2.57 12.29
C TRP A 254 20.45 2.47 13.74
N ARG A 255 21.58 1.82 13.96
CA ARG A 255 22.23 1.68 15.26
C ARG A 255 23.72 1.88 15.09
N ARG A 256 24.34 2.59 16.04
CA ARG A 256 25.79 2.63 16.15
C ARG A 256 26.25 1.36 16.84
N ASP A 257 27.12 0.62 16.19
CA ASP A 257 27.91 -0.40 16.88
C ASP A 257 28.88 0.32 17.83
N GLY A 258 28.97 -0.19 19.06
CA GLY A 258 29.75 0.41 20.15
C GLY A 258 31.24 0.45 19.88
#